data_AF-A0A3B6FHS8-F1
#
_entry.id   AF-A0A3B6FHS8-F1
#
_cell.length_a   1.000
_cell.length_b   1.000
_cell.length_c   1.000
_cell.angle_alpha   90.00
_cell.angle_beta   90.00
_cell.angle_gamma   90.00
#
_symmetry.space_group_name_H-M   'P 1'
#
loop_
_entity.id
_entity.type
_entity.pdbx_description
1 polymer ?
#
loop_
_entity_poly.entity_id
_entity_poly.type
_entity_poly.pdbx_seq_one_letter_code
_entity_poly.pdbx_strand_id
1 'polypeptide(L)'
;MEAPSSHVTASFSDCDDSVSMEDAAPDADVEALRRLSDNLAAAFRSPDDFAFLADALVAVPGAPDLRVHRCVLSARSPFLRALFKRRAAAAGSSGGVEGNRLELRELLGDEVEVRYEALELVLDYLYSGRVRDLPKSACACVDEGGCAHVGCHPAVSFMAQVLFAASTFQVGELANLFQRHLLDFLDKVEVDNLPLILSVANLCNKSCVKLFERCMEMVVRSNLDMITLEKALPQDVIKQITDLRITLGLASPEDNGFPNKHVRRILRALDSDDVELVRMLLTEGQTNLDDAFALHYAVEHCDSKITTELLDIALADVNLRNPRGYTVLHIAAKRRDPKIVVSLLTKGARPSDFTFDGRKAVQISKRLTKHGDYFGNTEEGKPSPNDKLCIEILEQAERRDPQLGEASLSLALAGDCLRGKLLYLENRVALARIMFPIEARVAMDIAQVDGTLEFTLGSSTNPPLEITTVDLNDTSFKMKEEHLARMRALSKTVELGKRFFPRCSNVLDKIMDDEPELASLGRDASSERKRRFHDLQDTLLKAFSEDKEEFNRTTTLSSSSSSTSTVARNLAGRTRR
;
A
#
# COMPACT_ATOMS: atom_id res chain seq x y z
N MET A 1 -18.08 40.68 2.51
CA MET A 1 -17.98 39.24 2.85
C MET A 1 -17.28 38.56 1.69
N GLU A 2 -15.95 38.57 1.71
CA GLU A 2 -15.11 37.72 0.86
C GLU A 2 -13.93 37.30 1.75
N ALA A 3 -13.66 36.00 1.79
CA ALA A 3 -12.64 35.37 2.62
C ALA A 3 -11.33 35.24 1.82
N PRO A 4 -10.15 35.43 2.44
CA PRO A 4 -8.89 35.25 1.74
C PRO A 4 -8.44 33.78 1.79
N SER A 5 -8.08 33.25 0.62
CA SER A 5 -7.41 31.96 0.41
C SER A 5 -5.92 32.07 0.76
N SER A 6 -5.48 31.41 1.83
CA SER A 6 -4.06 31.27 2.17
C SER A 6 -3.49 29.97 1.58
N HIS A 7 -2.81 30.07 0.43
CA HIS A 7 -1.84 29.06 0.00
C HIS A 7 -0.57 29.23 0.84
N VAL A 8 -0.31 28.30 1.76
CA VAL A 8 0.96 28.23 2.48
C VAL A 8 1.90 27.31 1.72
N THR A 9 2.63 27.88 0.76
CA THR A 9 3.90 27.32 0.30
C THR A 9 4.96 27.76 1.29
N ALA A 10 5.41 26.85 2.16
CA ALA A 10 6.54 27.10 3.03
C ALA A 10 7.83 27.08 2.17
N SER A 11 8.19 28.24 1.65
CA SER A 11 9.51 28.54 1.14
C SER A 11 10.50 28.50 2.30
N PHE A 12 11.49 27.61 2.21
CA PHE A 12 12.63 27.57 3.11
C PHE A 12 13.58 28.74 2.79
N SER A 13 13.30 29.93 3.34
CA SER A 13 14.26 31.03 3.48
C SER A 13 13.63 32.13 4.33
N ASP A 14 14.48 32.83 5.07
CA ASP A 14 14.26 34.12 5.73
C ASP A 14 13.95 34.07 7.24
N CYS A 15 15.04 34.07 8.02
CA CYS A 15 15.11 34.81 9.27
C CYS A 15 15.76 36.16 8.94
N ASP A 16 14.93 37.19 8.75
CA ASP A 16 15.37 38.57 8.57
C ASP A 16 15.51 39.21 9.95
N ASP A 17 16.72 39.17 10.51
CA ASP A 17 17.09 39.99 11.66
C ASP A 17 17.87 41.19 11.13
N SER A 18 17.24 42.35 11.18
CA SER A 18 17.74 43.60 10.63
C SER A 18 19.00 44.06 11.35
N VAL A 19 20.16 43.74 10.78
CA VAL A 19 21.42 44.42 11.05
C VAL A 19 22.03 44.82 9.71
N SER A 20 22.11 46.13 9.48
CA SER A 20 22.81 46.73 8.36
C SER A 20 24.26 46.21 8.29
N MET A 21 24.54 45.32 7.34
CA MET A 21 25.88 44.88 7.00
C MET A 21 26.16 45.27 5.55
N GLU A 22 27.19 46.10 5.40
CA GLU A 22 27.78 46.50 4.14
C GLU A 22 28.18 45.25 3.32
N ASP A 23 27.96 45.30 2.00
CA ASP A 23 28.34 44.29 1.01
C ASP A 23 29.84 43.91 1.13
N ALA A 24 30.14 42.84 1.85
CA ALA A 24 31.41 42.15 1.77
C ALA A 24 31.30 41.01 0.75
N ALA A 25 32.12 41.07 -0.31
CA ALA A 25 32.22 40.00 -1.30
C ALA A 25 32.43 38.64 -0.60
N PRO A 26 31.79 37.54 -1.05
CA PRO A 26 31.98 36.23 -0.43
C PRO A 26 33.45 35.86 -0.49
N ASP A 27 34.01 35.54 0.66
CA ASP A 27 35.40 35.10 0.83
C ASP A 27 35.71 33.98 -0.18
N ALA A 28 36.79 34.11 -0.95
CA ALA A 28 37.10 33.23 -2.08
C ALA A 28 37.20 31.75 -1.65
N ASP A 29 37.61 31.52 -0.40
CA ASP A 29 37.69 30.21 0.23
C ASP A 29 36.31 29.58 0.48
N VAL A 30 35.31 30.39 0.85
CA VAL A 30 33.93 29.92 1.05
C VAL A 30 33.33 29.49 -0.29
N GLU A 31 33.55 30.24 -1.36
CA GLU A 31 33.09 29.86 -2.70
C GLU A 31 33.82 28.62 -3.22
N ALA A 32 35.11 28.45 -2.94
CA ALA A 32 35.85 27.24 -3.29
C ALA A 32 35.29 25.99 -2.57
N LEU A 33 34.98 26.10 -1.27
CA LEU A 33 34.35 25.02 -0.50
C LEU A 33 32.94 24.70 -0.98
N ARG A 34 32.16 25.72 -1.37
CA ARG A 34 30.83 25.54 -1.95
C ARG A 34 30.90 24.74 -3.25
N ARG A 35 31.82 25.11 -4.15
CA ARG A 35 32.06 24.38 -5.40
C ARG A 35 32.52 22.95 -5.18
N LEU A 36 33.39 22.71 -4.20
CA LEU A 36 33.79 21.35 -3.83
C LEU A 36 32.57 20.51 -3.38
N SER A 37 31.70 21.09 -2.55
CA SER A 37 30.48 20.42 -2.11
C SER A 37 29.51 20.14 -3.26
N ASP A 38 29.33 21.09 -4.19
CA ASP A 38 28.52 20.89 -5.40
C ASP A 38 29.07 19.75 -6.26
N ASN A 39 30.39 19.68 -6.44
CA ASN A 39 31.04 18.62 -7.21
C ASN A 39 30.92 17.24 -6.53
N LEU A 40 31.08 17.18 -5.21
CA LEU A 40 30.86 15.93 -4.45
C LEU A 40 29.41 15.47 -4.53
N ALA A 41 28.46 16.40 -4.45
CA ALA A 41 27.05 16.10 -4.62
C ALA A 41 26.74 15.59 -6.03
N ALA A 42 27.31 16.22 -7.06
CA ALA A 42 27.21 15.75 -8.44
C ALA A 42 27.77 14.33 -8.59
N ALA A 43 28.93 14.03 -8.01
CA ALA A 43 29.53 12.69 -8.05
C ALA A 43 28.63 11.59 -7.45
N PHE A 44 27.80 11.92 -6.45
CA PHE A 44 26.81 10.98 -5.92
C PHE A 44 25.54 10.88 -6.77
N ARG A 45 25.10 12.01 -7.35
CA ARG A 45 23.85 12.14 -8.13
C ARG A 45 23.92 11.57 -9.54
N SER A 46 25.09 11.64 -10.17
CA SER A 46 25.34 11.12 -11.52
C SER A 46 26.29 9.92 -11.45
N PRO A 47 25.80 8.77 -10.93
CA PRO A 47 26.64 7.59 -10.68
C PRO A 47 27.25 7.00 -11.96
N ASP A 48 26.69 7.28 -13.13
CA ASP A 48 27.21 6.80 -14.43
C ASP A 48 28.43 7.61 -14.89
N ASP A 49 28.41 8.93 -14.71
CA ASP A 49 29.52 9.82 -15.10
C ASP A 49 30.76 9.62 -14.22
N PHE A 50 30.55 9.25 -12.95
CA PHE A 50 31.60 9.07 -11.94
C PHE A 50 31.72 7.62 -11.46
N ALA A 51 31.19 6.67 -12.25
CA ALA A 51 31.15 5.24 -11.94
C ALA A 51 32.51 4.66 -11.52
N PHE A 52 33.59 5.17 -12.10
CA PHE A 52 34.96 4.72 -11.87
C PHE A 52 35.57 5.21 -10.54
N LEU A 53 34.97 6.21 -9.89
CA LEU A 53 35.44 6.76 -8.62
C LEU A 53 34.83 6.07 -7.40
N ALA A 54 33.68 5.40 -7.56
CA ALA A 54 33.00 4.72 -6.48
C ALA A 54 33.75 3.45 -6.04
N ASP A 55 34.02 3.33 -4.74
CA ASP A 55 34.79 2.23 -4.12
C ASP A 55 33.94 1.33 -3.20
N ALA A 56 32.64 1.62 -3.09
CA ALA A 56 31.66 0.72 -2.48
C ALA A 56 30.26 0.88 -3.09
N LEU A 57 29.44 -0.15 -2.90
CA LEU A 57 28.04 -0.22 -3.27
C LEU A 57 27.20 -0.48 -2.03
N VAL A 58 26.09 0.22 -1.86
CA VAL A 58 25.09 -0.07 -0.83
C VAL A 58 23.88 -0.73 -1.49
N ALA A 59 23.66 -2.00 -1.18
CA ALA A 59 22.54 -2.76 -1.69
C ALA A 59 21.27 -2.45 -0.87
N VAL A 60 20.23 -1.97 -1.55
CA VAL A 60 18.92 -1.70 -0.97
C VAL A 60 17.92 -2.69 -1.57
N PRO A 61 17.20 -3.48 -0.76
CA PRO A 61 16.23 -4.44 -1.29
C PRO A 61 15.18 -3.76 -2.18
N GLY A 62 14.98 -4.27 -3.40
CA GLY A 62 13.95 -3.78 -4.32
C GLY A 62 14.23 -2.43 -4.99
N ALA A 63 15.44 -1.89 -4.85
CA ALA A 63 15.85 -0.61 -5.42
C ALA A 63 17.25 -0.74 -6.08
N PRO A 64 17.69 0.20 -6.93
CA PRO A 64 19.03 0.16 -7.50
C PRO A 64 20.11 0.32 -6.42
N ASP A 65 21.24 -0.38 -6.59
CA ASP A 65 22.39 -0.27 -5.68
C ASP A 65 22.96 1.17 -5.70
N LEU A 66 23.20 1.75 -4.53
CA LEU A 66 23.76 3.11 -4.38
C LEU A 66 25.28 3.07 -4.44
N ARG A 67 25.87 3.80 -5.39
CA ARG A 67 27.32 3.93 -5.51
C ARG A 67 27.85 4.97 -4.53
N VAL A 68 28.82 4.60 -3.71
CA VAL A 68 29.35 5.48 -2.67
C VAL A 68 30.89 5.47 -2.60
N HIS A 69 31.41 6.51 -1.96
CA HIS A 69 32.83 6.79 -1.80
C HIS A 69 33.17 6.71 -0.30
N ARG A 70 33.90 5.67 0.11
CA ARG A 70 34.26 5.42 1.52
C ARG A 70 35.01 6.59 2.12
N CYS A 71 35.84 7.28 1.34
CA CYS A 71 36.60 8.44 1.80
C CYS A 71 35.69 9.59 2.26
N VAL A 72 34.67 9.94 1.46
CA VAL A 72 33.71 11.00 1.77
C VAL A 72 32.87 10.61 2.99
N LEU A 73 32.31 9.40 2.97
CA LEU A 73 31.48 8.90 4.06
C LEU A 73 32.25 8.78 5.39
N SER A 74 33.50 8.30 5.35
CA SER A 74 34.35 8.22 6.54
C SER A 74 34.70 9.60 7.09
N ALA A 75 34.90 10.60 6.22
CA ALA A 75 35.19 11.96 6.67
C ALA A 75 34.03 12.57 7.44
N ARG A 76 32.79 12.26 7.04
CA ARG A 76 31.57 12.92 7.51
C ARG A 76 30.74 12.12 8.52
N SER A 77 31.03 10.84 8.70
CA SER A 77 30.37 9.97 9.67
C SER A 77 31.39 9.16 10.49
N PRO A 78 31.48 9.37 11.82
CA PRO A 78 32.31 8.55 12.70
C PRO A 78 31.93 7.06 12.68
N PHE A 79 30.62 6.78 12.58
CA PHE A 79 30.09 5.42 12.45
C PHE A 79 30.61 4.73 11.18
N LEU A 80 30.43 5.35 10.02
CA LEU A 80 30.87 4.77 8.74
C LEU A 80 32.39 4.59 8.70
N ARG A 81 33.15 5.54 9.26
CA ARG A 81 34.61 5.41 9.43
C ARG A 81 34.99 4.16 10.24
N ALA A 82 34.34 3.95 11.38
CA ALA A 82 34.58 2.78 12.23
C ALA A 82 34.18 1.48 11.52
N LEU A 83 33.06 1.49 10.80
CA LEU A 83 32.57 0.35 10.02
C LEU A 83 33.56 -0.05 8.92
N PHE A 84 34.04 0.90 8.12
CA PHE A 84 35.02 0.62 7.08
C PHE A 84 36.37 0.18 7.64
N LYS A 85 36.80 0.73 8.79
CA LYS A 85 38.01 0.26 9.48
C LYS A 85 37.88 -1.19 9.94
N ARG A 86 36.74 -1.58 10.53
CA ARG A 86 36.47 -2.96 10.95
C ARG A 86 36.46 -3.93 9.76
N ARG A 87 35.85 -3.52 8.64
CA ARG A 87 35.79 -4.32 7.40
C ARG A 87 37.16 -4.48 6.76
N ALA A 88 37.97 -3.42 6.73
CA ALA A 88 39.35 -3.49 6.25
C ALA A 88 40.22 -4.44 7.10
N ALA A 89 40.04 -4.44 8.42
CA ALA A 89 40.73 -5.38 9.32
C ALA A 89 40.31 -6.85 9.07
N ALA A 90 39.03 -7.09 8.78
CA ALA A 90 38.52 -8.43 8.47
C ALA A 90 38.96 -8.95 7.09
N ALA A 91 39.09 -8.07 6.10
CA ALA A 91 39.51 -8.43 4.73
C ALA A 91 40.99 -8.86 4.63
N GLY A 92 41.82 -8.54 5.63
CA GLY A 92 43.23 -8.97 5.69
C GLY A 92 43.44 -10.49 5.83
N SER A 93 42.36 -11.28 5.96
CA SER A 93 42.42 -12.74 6.13
C SER A 93 41.79 -13.56 4.98
N SER A 94 41.04 -12.92 4.07
CA SER A 94 40.43 -13.58 2.90
C SER A 94 40.41 -12.60 1.72
N GLY A 95 41.28 -12.82 0.74
CA GLY A 95 41.44 -11.96 -0.45
C GLY A 95 40.32 -12.09 -1.48
N GLY A 96 39.09 -11.73 -1.10
CA GLY A 96 37.90 -11.78 -1.96
C GLY A 96 37.35 -10.40 -2.34
N VAL A 97 36.95 -10.26 -3.60
CA VAL A 97 36.33 -9.07 -4.23
C VAL A 97 34.94 -8.72 -3.61
N GLU A 98 34.39 -9.58 -2.77
CA GLU A 98 33.12 -9.37 -2.02
C GLU A 98 33.19 -8.25 -0.95
N GLY A 99 34.37 -7.65 -0.72
CA GLY A 99 34.57 -6.58 0.26
C GLY A 99 33.91 -5.22 -0.07
N ASN A 100 33.30 -5.06 -1.25
CA ASN A 100 32.83 -3.77 -1.76
C ASN A 100 31.31 -3.54 -1.69
N ARG A 101 30.50 -4.59 -1.47
CA ARG A 101 29.04 -4.47 -1.37
C ARG A 101 28.60 -4.48 0.09
N LEU A 102 27.89 -3.44 0.51
CA LEU A 102 27.35 -3.26 1.85
C LEU A 102 25.85 -3.52 1.80
N GLU A 103 25.37 -4.49 2.57
CA GLU A 103 23.94 -4.71 2.71
C GLU A 103 23.33 -3.68 3.66
N LEU A 104 22.14 -3.17 3.37
CA LEU A 104 21.48 -2.16 4.20
C LEU A 104 21.34 -2.57 5.67
N ARG A 105 21.01 -3.85 5.92
CA ARG A 105 20.95 -4.44 7.27
C ARG A 105 22.27 -4.35 8.05
N GLU A 106 23.42 -4.35 7.37
CA GLU A 106 24.72 -4.16 8.02
C GLU A 106 24.92 -2.72 8.52
N LEU A 107 24.26 -1.76 7.87
CA LEU A 107 24.35 -0.34 8.18
C LEU A 107 23.37 0.08 9.27
N LEU A 108 22.14 -0.44 9.24
CA LEU A 108 21.01 0.08 10.02
C LEU A 108 20.33 -0.96 10.92
N GLY A 109 20.66 -2.25 10.79
CA GLY A 109 19.97 -3.34 11.48
C GLY A 109 18.56 -3.59 10.93
N ASP A 110 17.78 -4.38 11.67
CA ASP A 110 16.43 -4.81 11.28
C ASP A 110 15.32 -4.14 12.11
N GLU A 111 15.68 -3.24 13.04
CA GLU A 111 14.75 -2.59 13.97
C GLU A 111 13.77 -1.62 13.28
N VAL A 112 14.24 -0.92 12.24
CA VAL A 112 13.46 0.07 11.47
C VAL A 112 13.70 -0.14 9.98
N GLU A 113 12.63 -0.36 9.23
CA GLU A 113 12.70 -0.44 7.76
C GLU A 113 13.01 0.95 7.17
N VAL A 114 14.26 1.14 6.72
CA VAL A 114 14.68 2.35 6.00
C VAL A 114 14.64 2.07 4.50
N ARG A 115 13.93 2.93 3.75
CA ARG A 115 13.77 2.79 2.29
C ARG A 115 14.83 3.58 1.53
N TYR A 116 14.91 3.30 0.23
CA TYR A 116 15.87 3.89 -0.69
C TYR A 116 15.90 5.42 -0.60
N GLU A 117 14.76 6.09 -0.66
CA GLU A 117 14.66 7.55 -0.72
C GLU A 117 15.14 8.22 0.58
N ALA A 118 14.87 7.61 1.73
CA ALA A 118 15.32 8.10 3.02
C ALA A 118 16.85 7.94 3.17
N LEU A 119 17.38 6.79 2.76
CA LEU A 119 18.82 6.53 2.77
C LEU A 119 19.55 7.45 1.79
N GLU A 120 19.03 7.63 0.58
CA GLU A 120 19.58 8.51 -0.45
C GLU A 120 19.68 9.95 0.06
N LEU A 121 18.65 10.46 0.74
CA LEU A 121 18.67 11.81 1.34
C LEU A 121 19.79 11.96 2.38
N VAL A 122 19.95 10.97 3.27
CA VAL A 122 21.01 11.00 4.30
C VAL A 122 22.39 10.93 3.65
N LEU A 123 22.58 10.06 2.66
CA LEU A 123 23.84 9.97 1.94
C LEU A 123 24.14 11.24 1.16
N ASP A 124 23.18 11.79 0.42
CA ASP A 124 23.37 13.06 -0.29
C ASP A 124 23.73 14.21 0.66
N TYR A 125 23.16 14.25 1.87
CA TYR A 125 23.57 15.21 2.89
C TYR A 125 25.05 15.06 3.26
N LEU A 126 25.57 13.82 3.34
CA LEU A 126 27.00 13.59 3.62
C LEU A 126 27.91 14.10 2.49
N TYR A 127 27.44 14.15 1.24
CA TYR A 127 28.20 14.74 0.11
C TYR A 127 28.03 16.26 0.02
N SER A 128 26.79 16.74 0.16
CA SER A 128 26.40 18.11 -0.18
C SER A 128 26.32 19.07 1.00
N GLY A 129 26.30 18.56 2.23
CA GLY A 129 26.05 19.34 3.45
C GLY A 129 24.70 20.06 3.49
N ARG A 130 23.78 19.76 2.56
CA ARG A 130 22.49 20.43 2.41
C ARG A 130 21.39 19.38 2.31
N VAL A 131 20.24 19.70 2.89
CA VAL A 131 19.03 18.88 2.75
C VAL A 131 18.30 19.34 1.50
N ARG A 132 18.03 18.42 0.58
CA ARG A 132 17.23 18.70 -0.61
C ARG A 132 15.75 18.86 -0.25
N ASP A 133 14.99 19.36 -1.21
CA ASP A 133 13.54 19.29 -1.15
C ASP A 133 13.08 17.85 -0.92
N LEU A 134 12.15 17.68 0.00
CA LEU A 134 11.62 16.38 0.38
C LEU A 134 10.90 15.76 -0.83
N PRO A 135 11.24 14.52 -1.24
CA PRO A 135 10.66 13.91 -2.43
C PRO A 135 9.17 13.66 -2.21
N LYS A 136 8.33 14.27 -3.06
CA LYS A 136 6.86 14.11 -3.00
C LYS A 136 6.45 12.64 -3.15
N SER A 137 7.17 11.87 -3.95
CA SER A 137 6.92 10.43 -4.14
C SER A 137 6.98 9.63 -2.82
N ALA A 138 7.84 10.02 -1.88
CA ALA A 138 8.00 9.32 -0.60
C ALA A 138 7.27 10.00 0.57
N CYS A 139 7.16 11.34 0.55
CA CYS A 139 6.66 12.13 1.69
C CYS A 139 5.18 12.52 1.55
N ALA A 140 4.61 12.52 0.34
CA ALA A 140 3.21 12.86 0.13
C ALA A 140 2.33 11.61 0.07
N CYS A 141 1.10 11.74 0.55
CA CYS A 141 0.07 10.74 0.39
C CYS A 141 -0.77 11.00 -0.88
N VAL A 142 -1.61 10.05 -1.27
CA VAL A 142 -2.46 10.16 -2.48
C VAL A 142 -3.63 11.14 -2.31
N ASP A 143 -4.00 11.49 -1.07
CA ASP A 143 -5.09 12.43 -0.77
C ASP A 143 -4.70 13.90 -1.04
N GLU A 144 -4.61 14.30 -2.32
CA GLU A 144 -4.19 15.66 -2.74
C GLU A 144 -5.20 16.77 -2.36
N GLY A 145 -6.49 16.43 -2.24
CA GLY A 145 -7.56 17.39 -1.93
C GLY A 145 -7.87 17.56 -0.45
N GLY A 146 -7.53 16.58 0.38
CA GLY A 146 -7.87 16.55 1.80
C GLY A 146 -6.69 16.69 2.77
N CYS A 147 -5.45 16.54 2.31
CA CYS A 147 -4.27 16.44 3.17
C CYS A 147 -3.24 17.54 2.87
N ALA A 148 -2.72 18.19 3.92
CA ALA A 148 -1.64 19.17 3.80
C ALA A 148 -0.23 18.53 3.66
N HIS A 149 -0.14 17.20 3.70
CA HIS A 149 1.09 16.40 3.63
C HIS A 149 2.18 16.73 4.67
N VAL A 150 1.79 17.30 5.83
CA VAL A 150 2.72 17.60 6.93
C VAL A 150 2.74 16.47 7.97
N GLY A 151 1.57 15.98 8.39
CA GLY A 151 1.43 14.96 9.45
C GLY A 151 0.84 13.62 8.98
N CYS A 152 0.77 13.37 7.67
CA CYS A 152 0.28 12.09 7.15
C CYS A 152 1.33 10.98 7.32
N HIS A 153 0.87 9.72 7.31
CA HIS A 153 1.74 8.56 7.52
C HIS A 153 2.97 8.54 6.61
N PRO A 154 2.90 8.79 5.28
CA PRO A 154 4.09 8.87 4.42
C PRO A 154 5.14 9.88 4.91
N ALA A 155 4.72 11.11 5.24
CA ALA A 155 5.60 12.16 5.73
C ALA A 155 6.25 11.76 7.06
N VAL A 156 5.46 11.29 8.04
CA VAL A 156 5.95 10.88 9.35
C VAL A 156 6.91 9.71 9.23
N SER A 157 6.54 8.68 8.47
CA SER A 157 7.38 7.50 8.23
C SER A 157 8.70 7.87 7.57
N PHE A 158 8.68 8.74 6.56
CA PHE A 158 9.90 9.19 5.88
C PHE A 158 10.82 9.95 6.84
N MET A 159 10.27 10.92 7.59
CA MET A 159 11.07 11.71 8.52
C MET A 159 11.62 10.87 9.68
N ALA A 160 10.86 9.89 10.17
CA ALA A 160 11.32 8.95 11.18
C ALA A 160 12.46 8.07 10.66
N GLN A 161 12.39 7.58 9.41
CA GLN A 161 13.47 6.83 8.76
C GLN A 161 14.74 7.68 8.59
N VAL A 162 14.61 8.94 8.16
CA VAL A 162 15.75 9.86 8.03
C VAL A 162 16.36 10.15 9.40
N LEU A 163 15.55 10.41 10.43
CA LEU A 163 16.02 10.63 11.80
C LEU A 163 16.79 9.41 12.34
N PHE A 164 16.25 8.21 12.12
CA PHE A 164 16.90 6.97 12.53
C PHE A 164 18.24 6.77 11.81
N ALA A 165 18.25 6.86 10.47
CA ALA A 165 19.47 6.69 9.68
C ALA A 165 20.54 7.74 10.00
N ALA A 166 20.15 9.02 10.15
CA ALA A 166 21.05 10.09 10.55
C ALA A 166 21.64 9.87 11.95
N SER A 167 20.83 9.39 12.90
CA SER A 167 21.27 9.08 14.26
C SER A 167 22.23 7.88 14.28
N THR A 168 21.94 6.82 13.53
CA THR A 168 22.81 5.64 13.39
C THR A 168 24.14 6.00 12.74
N PHE A 169 24.12 6.85 11.71
CA PHE A 169 25.35 7.34 11.07
C PHE A 169 26.06 8.43 11.88
N GLN A 170 25.54 8.80 13.06
CA GLN A 170 26.12 9.82 13.95
C GLN A 170 26.26 11.19 13.27
N VAL A 171 25.27 11.56 12.45
CA VAL A 171 25.15 12.86 11.77
C VAL A 171 24.27 13.77 12.62
N GLY A 172 24.85 14.35 13.67
CA GLY A 172 24.10 15.08 14.70
C GLY A 172 23.31 16.29 14.18
N GLU A 173 23.86 17.02 13.21
CA GLU A 173 23.20 18.18 12.59
C GLU A 173 21.89 17.79 11.89
N LEU A 174 21.94 16.74 11.07
CA LEU A 174 20.79 16.23 10.33
C LEU A 174 19.75 15.61 11.26
N ALA A 175 20.20 14.83 12.25
CA ALA A 175 19.31 14.26 13.27
C ALA A 175 18.58 15.36 14.05
N ASN A 176 19.29 16.40 14.50
CA ASN A 176 18.68 17.53 15.21
C ASN A 176 17.68 18.30 14.34
N LEU A 177 17.97 18.46 13.04
CA LEU A 177 17.05 19.14 12.11
C LEU A 177 15.72 18.38 12.00
N PHE A 178 15.76 17.07 11.73
CA PHE A 178 14.55 16.25 11.59
C PHE A 178 13.82 16.05 12.92
N GLN A 179 14.54 16.03 14.04
CA GLN A 179 13.92 16.03 15.37
C GLN A 179 13.11 17.30 15.63
N ARG A 180 13.66 18.49 15.32
CA ARG A 180 12.93 19.76 15.46
C ARG A 180 11.71 19.79 14.54
N HIS A 181 11.90 19.37 13.29
CA HIS A 181 10.80 19.33 12.34
C HIS A 181 9.66 18.42 12.84
N LEU A 182 9.97 17.21 13.31
CA LEU A 182 8.98 16.31 13.91
C LEU A 182 8.28 16.91 15.14
N LEU A 183 8.99 17.67 15.97
CA LEU A 183 8.39 18.39 17.10
C LEU A 183 7.41 19.47 16.65
N ASP A 184 7.74 20.24 15.60
CA ASP A 184 6.96 21.40 15.15
C ASP A 184 5.57 21.03 14.62
N PHE A 185 5.42 19.83 14.05
CA PHE A 185 4.14 19.35 13.54
C PHE A 185 3.55 18.18 14.33
N LEU A 186 4.13 17.79 15.46
CA LEU A 186 3.68 16.63 16.23
C LEU A 186 2.19 16.70 16.60
N ASP A 187 1.69 17.89 16.93
CA ASP A 187 0.26 18.12 17.25
C ASP A 187 -0.68 17.91 16.05
N LYS A 188 -0.16 17.89 14.82
CA LYS A 188 -0.89 17.64 13.57
C LYS A 188 -0.80 16.18 13.12
N VAL A 189 -0.01 15.35 13.82
CA VAL A 189 0.18 13.94 13.50
C VAL A 189 -1.02 13.14 13.99
N GLU A 190 -1.50 12.22 13.15
CA GLU A 190 -2.57 11.31 13.53
C GLU A 190 -2.09 10.37 14.65
N VAL A 191 -2.95 10.12 15.63
CA VAL A 191 -2.64 9.35 16.84
C VAL A 191 -2.00 7.98 16.53
N ASP A 192 -2.43 7.34 15.44
CA ASP A 192 -1.91 6.03 15.00
C ASP A 192 -0.43 6.06 14.58
N ASN A 193 0.13 7.22 14.24
CA ASN A 193 1.53 7.37 13.85
C ASN A 193 2.45 7.72 15.02
N LEU A 194 1.91 8.08 16.19
CA LEU A 194 2.72 8.42 17.37
C LEU A 194 3.61 7.27 17.86
N PRO A 195 3.16 5.99 17.88
CA PRO A 195 4.02 4.87 18.29
C PRO A 195 5.28 4.73 17.43
N LEU A 196 5.19 5.01 16.11
CA LEU A 196 6.35 5.00 15.21
C LEU A 196 7.36 6.08 15.57
N ILE A 197 6.90 7.29 15.88
CA ILE A 197 7.78 8.38 16.32
C ILE A 197 8.43 8.02 17.66
N LEU A 198 7.65 7.46 18.59
CA LEU A 198 8.13 7.09 19.91
C LEU A 198 9.16 5.96 19.86
N SER A 199 8.95 4.94 19.02
CA SER A 199 9.91 3.84 18.84
C SER A 199 11.24 4.34 18.28
N VAL A 200 11.22 5.18 17.24
CA VAL A 200 12.42 5.79 16.66
C VAL A 200 13.12 6.70 17.66
N ALA A 201 12.37 7.53 18.40
CA ALA A 201 12.95 8.41 19.42
C ALA A 201 13.64 7.60 20.54
N ASN A 202 13.05 6.47 20.95
CA ASN A 202 13.65 5.54 21.90
C ASN A 202 14.94 4.90 21.38
N LEU A 203 14.99 4.51 20.10
CA LEU A 203 16.22 3.97 19.50
C LEU A 203 17.33 5.03 19.40
N CYS A 204 16.96 6.31 19.26
CA CYS A 204 17.91 7.41 19.11
C CYS A 204 18.38 8.03 20.45
N ASN A 205 17.81 7.63 21.60
CA ASN A 205 18.08 7.90 23.03
C ASN A 205 18.93 9.13 23.47
N LYS A 206 20.08 9.42 22.86
CA LYS A 206 20.97 10.54 23.26
C LYS A 206 20.61 11.88 22.62
N SER A 207 20.08 11.90 21.40
CA SER A 207 19.70 13.14 20.70
C SER A 207 18.22 13.48 20.89
N CYS A 208 17.36 12.46 20.99
CA CYS A 208 15.92 12.61 20.81
C CYS A 208 15.09 12.72 22.11
N VAL A 209 15.71 13.01 23.27
CA VAL A 209 15.01 13.03 24.57
C VAL A 209 13.76 13.92 24.57
N LYS A 210 13.87 15.16 24.04
CA LYS A 210 12.73 16.09 23.96
C LYS A 210 11.57 15.56 23.10
N LEU A 211 11.90 14.88 22.00
CA LEU A 211 10.90 14.29 21.11
C LEU A 211 10.25 13.08 21.77
N PHE A 212 11.03 12.27 22.47
CA PHE A 212 10.55 11.12 23.22
C PHE A 212 9.58 11.54 24.33
N GLU A 213 9.96 12.51 25.18
CA GLU A 213 9.11 12.98 26.30
C GLU A 213 7.79 13.55 25.79
N ARG A 214 7.83 14.42 24.77
CA ARG A 214 6.62 15.03 24.21
C ARG A 214 5.73 14.01 23.51
N CYS A 215 6.31 13.07 22.74
CA CYS A 215 5.54 12.02 22.09
C CYS A 215 4.92 11.05 23.10
N MET A 216 5.70 10.66 24.13
CA MET A 216 5.22 9.83 25.24
C MET A 216 4.03 10.49 25.95
N GLU A 217 4.12 11.78 26.23
CA GLU A 217 3.04 12.56 26.84
C GLU A 217 1.74 12.47 26.01
N MET A 218 1.84 12.58 24.68
CA MET A 218 0.70 12.48 23.77
C MET A 218 0.15 11.04 23.69
N VAL A 219 1.02 10.03 23.65
CA VAL A 219 0.62 8.61 23.63
C VAL A 219 -0.08 8.20 24.93
N VAL A 220 0.39 8.69 26.08
CA VAL A 220 -0.25 8.43 27.38
C VAL A 220 -1.67 8.99 27.42
N ARG A 221 -1.89 10.19 26.88
CA ARG A 221 -3.21 10.84 26.83
C ARG A 221 -4.11 10.39 25.69
N SER A 222 -3.59 9.60 24.74
CA SER A 222 -4.37 9.15 23.59
C SER A 222 -5.25 7.96 23.90
N ASN A 223 -6.22 7.70 23.02
CA ASN A 223 -7.11 6.54 23.05
C ASN A 223 -6.55 5.32 22.31
N LEU A 224 -5.22 5.20 22.19
CA LEU A 224 -4.57 4.01 21.62
C LEU A 224 -4.82 2.79 22.53
N ASP A 225 -5.27 1.71 21.92
CA ASP A 225 -5.44 0.41 22.56
C ASP A 225 -4.08 -0.22 22.89
N MET A 226 -4.08 -1.14 23.86
CA MET A 226 -2.84 -1.74 24.35
C MET A 226 -2.19 -2.65 23.31
N ILE A 227 -2.97 -3.31 22.45
CA ILE A 227 -2.44 -4.25 21.45
C ILE A 227 -1.64 -3.50 20.39
N THR A 228 -2.14 -2.36 19.92
CA THR A 228 -1.42 -1.47 19.00
C THR A 228 -0.10 -1.00 19.61
N LEU A 229 -0.07 -0.68 20.90
CA LEU A 229 1.16 -0.30 21.60
C LEU A 229 2.12 -1.48 21.75
N GLU A 230 1.62 -2.67 22.11
CA GLU A 230 2.39 -3.91 22.27
C GLU A 230 3.09 -4.35 20.99
N LYS A 231 2.45 -4.14 19.84
CA LYS A 231 3.02 -4.47 18.53
C LYS A 231 4.06 -3.45 18.04
N ALA A 232 3.92 -2.18 18.43
CA ALA A 232 4.74 -1.09 17.90
C ALA A 232 5.94 -0.73 18.79
N LEU A 233 5.89 -1.03 20.10
CA LEU A 233 6.83 -0.52 21.09
C LEU A 233 7.53 -1.63 21.88
N PRO A 234 8.75 -1.39 22.40
CA PRO A 234 9.40 -2.28 23.36
C PRO A 234 8.63 -2.36 24.69
N GLN A 235 8.71 -3.50 25.36
CA GLN A 235 8.03 -3.79 26.63
C GLN A 235 8.33 -2.78 27.74
N ASP A 236 9.56 -2.26 27.80
CA ASP A 236 9.95 -1.24 28.80
C ASP A 236 9.19 0.07 28.61
N VAL A 237 8.92 0.46 27.36
CA VAL A 237 8.18 1.69 27.03
C VAL A 237 6.69 1.48 27.29
N ILE A 238 6.16 0.31 26.96
CA ILE A 238 4.76 -0.06 27.23
C ILE A 238 4.48 0.00 28.73
N LYS A 239 5.37 -0.57 29.54
CA LYS A 239 5.26 -0.52 31.00
C LYS A 239 5.24 0.92 31.53
N GLN A 240 6.08 1.80 30.99
CA GLN A 240 6.05 3.23 31.34
C GLN A 240 4.71 3.87 30.97
N ILE A 241 4.18 3.58 29.78
CA ILE A 241 2.88 4.09 29.34
C ILE A 241 1.75 3.60 30.25
N THR A 242 1.74 2.30 30.62
CA THR A 242 0.72 1.74 31.51
C THR A 242 0.78 2.37 32.90
N ASP A 243 1.97 2.50 33.47
CA ASP A 243 2.16 3.07 34.82
C ASP A 243 1.73 4.54 34.86
N LEU A 244 2.03 5.31 33.80
CA LEU A 244 1.61 6.70 33.67
C LEU A 244 0.10 6.84 33.47
N ARG A 245 -0.53 5.97 32.64
CA ARG A 245 -1.98 5.96 32.46
C ARG A 245 -2.72 5.64 33.76
N ILE A 246 -2.21 4.70 34.57
CA ILE A 246 -2.74 4.37 35.89
C ILE A 246 -2.59 5.57 36.85
N THR A 247 -1.40 6.19 36.88
CA THR A 247 -1.10 7.33 37.76
C THR A 247 -2.01 8.54 37.46
N LEU A 248 -2.33 8.76 36.18
CA LEU A 248 -3.22 9.84 35.75
C LEU A 248 -4.72 9.48 35.87
N GLY A 249 -5.06 8.27 36.34
CA GLY A 249 -6.44 7.80 36.42
C GLY A 249 -7.12 7.56 35.08
N LEU A 250 -6.32 7.42 34.00
CA LEU A 250 -6.81 7.14 32.65
C LEU A 250 -7.04 5.64 32.41
N ALA A 251 -6.46 4.78 33.26
CA ALA A 251 -6.67 3.34 33.24
C ALA A 251 -6.86 2.80 34.66
N SER A 252 -7.76 1.83 34.83
CA SER A 252 -7.93 1.11 36.11
C SER A 252 -6.90 0.00 36.24
N PRO A 253 -6.35 -0.28 37.45
CA PRO A 253 -5.44 -1.41 37.67
C PRO A 253 -6.09 -2.79 37.43
N GLU A 254 -7.42 -2.88 37.40
CA GLU A 254 -8.15 -4.11 37.05
C GLU A 254 -8.38 -4.25 35.53
N ASP A 255 -8.23 -3.15 34.81
CA ASP A 255 -8.51 -2.97 33.41
C ASP A 255 -7.17 -2.92 32.64
N ASN A 256 -6.57 -4.10 32.42
CA ASN A 256 -5.39 -4.24 31.53
C ASN A 256 -5.76 -3.96 30.05
N GLY A 257 -6.47 -2.86 29.78
CA GLY A 257 -6.92 -2.44 28.45
C GLY A 257 -8.15 -3.19 27.90
N PHE A 258 -8.92 -3.91 28.73
CA PHE A 258 -10.08 -4.68 28.25
C PHE A 258 -11.27 -4.60 29.22
N PRO A 259 -12.45 -4.16 28.74
CA PRO A 259 -13.59 -3.81 29.59
C PRO A 259 -14.18 -4.99 30.38
N ASN A 260 -13.93 -6.26 29.98
CA ASN A 260 -14.49 -7.43 30.66
C ASN A 260 -13.57 -8.67 30.56
N LYS A 261 -13.52 -9.49 31.62
CA LYS A 261 -12.83 -10.79 31.65
C LYS A 261 -13.29 -11.72 30.52
N HIS A 262 -14.56 -11.68 30.14
CA HIS A 262 -15.08 -12.49 29.05
C HIS A 262 -14.64 -11.97 27.68
N VAL A 263 -14.70 -10.66 27.43
CA VAL A 263 -14.15 -10.02 26.21
C VAL A 263 -12.67 -10.38 26.03
N ARG A 264 -11.87 -10.31 27.11
CA ARG A 264 -10.46 -10.73 27.08
C ARG A 264 -10.27 -12.19 26.64
N ARG A 265 -11.17 -13.10 27.02
CA ARG A 265 -11.08 -14.51 26.59
C ARG A 265 -11.38 -14.67 25.10
N ILE A 266 -12.37 -13.94 24.59
CA ILE A 266 -12.70 -13.93 23.15
C ILE A 266 -11.50 -13.41 22.34
N LEU A 267 -10.92 -12.29 22.74
CA LEU A 267 -9.78 -11.70 22.01
C LEU A 267 -8.53 -12.59 22.07
N ARG A 268 -8.28 -13.26 23.21
CA ARG A 268 -7.21 -14.27 23.29
C ARG A 268 -7.47 -15.49 22.41
N ALA A 269 -8.71 -15.92 22.25
CA ALA A 269 -9.06 -17.02 21.36
C ALA A 269 -8.82 -16.63 19.88
N LEU A 270 -9.08 -15.37 19.53
CA LEU A 270 -8.74 -14.79 18.23
C LEU A 270 -7.23 -14.68 18.00
N ASP A 271 -6.44 -14.37 19.03
CA ASP A 271 -4.96 -14.39 18.93
C ASP A 271 -4.38 -15.79 18.75
N SER A 272 -5.07 -16.81 19.25
CA SER A 272 -4.67 -18.22 19.11
C SER A 272 -5.27 -18.88 17.87
N ASP A 273 -5.93 -18.12 16.99
CA ASP A 273 -6.57 -18.61 15.77
C ASP A 273 -7.61 -19.73 16.00
N ASP A 274 -8.22 -19.78 17.19
CA ASP A 274 -9.16 -20.85 17.59
C ASP A 274 -10.61 -20.39 17.42
N VAL A 275 -11.10 -20.53 16.18
CA VAL A 275 -12.46 -20.12 15.78
C VAL A 275 -13.55 -20.94 16.49
N GLU A 276 -13.27 -22.19 16.84
CA GLU A 276 -14.23 -23.05 17.56
C GLU A 276 -14.31 -22.66 19.04
N LEU A 277 -13.20 -22.27 19.66
CA LEU A 277 -13.22 -21.67 20.99
C LEU A 277 -13.97 -20.33 20.98
N VAL A 278 -13.78 -19.49 19.95
CA VAL A 278 -14.58 -18.27 19.79
C VAL A 278 -16.07 -18.62 19.70
N ARG A 279 -16.44 -19.62 18.88
CA ARG A 279 -17.82 -20.09 18.76
C ARG A 279 -18.38 -20.58 20.10
N MET A 280 -17.62 -21.39 20.84
CA MET A 280 -18.00 -21.88 22.16
C MET A 280 -18.24 -20.74 23.15
N LEU A 281 -17.29 -19.78 23.22
CA LEU A 281 -17.38 -18.62 24.10
C LEU A 281 -18.61 -17.76 23.79
N LEU A 282 -18.96 -17.59 22.51
CA LEU A 282 -20.16 -16.89 22.08
C LEU A 282 -21.45 -17.66 22.40
N THR A 283 -21.43 -18.99 22.42
CA THR A 283 -22.59 -19.80 22.81
C THR A 283 -22.81 -19.86 24.32
N GLU A 284 -21.74 -19.79 25.12
CA GLU A 284 -21.79 -19.89 26.59
C GLU A 284 -21.92 -18.52 27.30
N GLY A 285 -21.47 -17.43 26.65
CA GLY A 285 -21.42 -16.08 27.22
C GLY A 285 -22.66 -15.23 26.97
N GLN A 286 -22.87 -14.21 27.83
CA GLN A 286 -23.89 -13.16 27.61
C GLN A 286 -23.40 -11.99 26.72
N THR A 287 -22.11 -11.96 26.36
CA THR A 287 -21.52 -10.89 25.53
C THR A 287 -21.50 -11.31 24.07
N ASN A 288 -22.03 -10.46 23.20
CA ASN A 288 -22.03 -10.70 21.76
C ASN A 288 -20.70 -10.25 21.11
N LEU A 289 -20.52 -10.52 19.81
CA LEU A 289 -19.32 -10.11 19.04
C LEU A 289 -19.13 -8.59 19.00
N ASP A 290 -20.23 -7.83 19.03
CA ASP A 290 -20.26 -6.37 18.93
C ASP A 290 -19.81 -5.71 20.23
N ASP A 291 -20.22 -6.24 21.39
CA ASP A 291 -19.83 -5.81 22.73
C ASP A 291 -18.31 -5.95 22.94
N ALA A 292 -17.72 -6.98 22.31
CA ALA A 292 -16.29 -7.24 22.34
C ALA A 292 -15.51 -6.48 21.26
N PHE A 293 -16.19 -5.82 20.31
CA PHE A 293 -15.60 -5.32 19.06
C PHE A 293 -14.69 -6.37 18.38
N ALA A 294 -15.10 -7.64 18.47
CA ALA A 294 -14.28 -8.78 18.05
C ALA A 294 -13.98 -8.75 16.54
N LEU A 295 -14.91 -8.23 15.74
CA LEU A 295 -14.69 -8.08 14.30
C LEU A 295 -13.67 -6.98 13.98
N HIS A 296 -13.67 -5.86 14.72
CA HIS A 296 -12.62 -4.83 14.60
C HIS A 296 -11.26 -5.41 14.93
N TYR A 297 -11.17 -6.18 16.02
CA TYR A 297 -9.95 -6.87 16.44
C TYR A 297 -9.44 -7.85 15.37
N ALA A 298 -10.32 -8.74 14.88
CA ALA A 298 -9.96 -9.74 13.89
C ALA A 298 -9.45 -9.10 12.59
N VAL A 299 -10.11 -8.04 12.12
CA VAL A 299 -9.69 -7.29 10.93
C VAL A 299 -8.35 -6.60 11.16
N GLU A 300 -8.05 -6.10 12.36
CA GLU A 300 -6.79 -5.41 12.65
C GLU A 300 -5.62 -6.36 12.86
N HIS A 301 -5.86 -7.57 13.38
CA HIS A 301 -4.80 -8.39 13.98
C HIS A 301 -4.75 -9.85 13.55
N CYS A 302 -5.86 -10.46 13.17
CA CYS A 302 -5.93 -11.88 12.83
C CYS A 302 -5.76 -12.12 11.33
N ASP A 303 -5.59 -13.36 10.89
CA ASP A 303 -5.51 -13.66 9.46
C ASP A 303 -6.81 -13.40 8.69
N SER A 304 -6.68 -13.21 7.36
CA SER A 304 -7.83 -12.99 6.48
C SER A 304 -8.83 -14.16 6.50
N LYS A 305 -8.36 -15.39 6.77
CA LYS A 305 -9.21 -16.59 6.90
C LYS A 305 -10.13 -16.50 8.12
N ILE A 306 -9.55 -16.21 9.29
CA ILE A 306 -10.30 -16.07 10.55
C ILE A 306 -11.31 -14.94 10.43
N THR A 307 -10.89 -13.83 9.82
CA THR A 307 -11.78 -12.70 9.53
C THR A 307 -12.97 -13.12 8.66
N THR A 308 -12.75 -13.92 7.61
CA THR A 308 -13.84 -14.42 6.76
C THR A 308 -14.76 -15.39 7.50
N GLU A 309 -14.23 -16.29 8.32
CA GLU A 309 -15.04 -17.23 9.11
C GLU A 309 -15.87 -16.48 10.15
N LEU A 310 -15.30 -15.47 10.81
CA LEU A 310 -16.02 -14.61 11.75
C LEU A 310 -17.14 -13.81 11.07
N LEU A 311 -16.92 -13.35 9.84
CA LEU A 311 -17.95 -12.69 9.01
C LEU A 311 -19.06 -13.66 8.54
N ASP A 312 -18.78 -14.95 8.47
CA ASP A 312 -19.76 -15.98 8.09
C ASP A 312 -20.65 -16.40 9.25
N ILE A 313 -20.23 -16.18 10.50
CA ILE A 313 -21.03 -16.43 11.71
C ILE A 313 -22.25 -15.48 11.80
N ALA A 314 -22.37 -14.47 10.91
CA ALA A 314 -23.57 -13.65 10.61
C ALA A 314 -24.24 -12.92 11.80
N LEU A 315 -23.59 -12.85 12.96
CA LEU A 315 -24.11 -12.23 14.19
C LEU A 315 -23.49 -10.86 14.53
N ALA A 316 -22.55 -10.36 13.73
CA ALA A 316 -21.87 -9.09 14.00
C ALA A 316 -22.31 -7.97 13.05
N ASP A 317 -22.54 -6.77 13.59
CA ASP A 317 -22.84 -5.59 12.79
C ASP A 317 -21.55 -5.05 12.12
N VAL A 318 -21.44 -5.27 10.81
CA VAL A 318 -20.30 -4.80 9.99
C VAL A 318 -20.21 -3.28 9.86
N ASN A 319 -21.22 -2.53 10.31
CA ASN A 319 -21.20 -1.06 10.30
C ASN A 319 -21.07 -0.47 11.71
N LEU A 320 -20.88 -1.31 12.74
CA LEU A 320 -20.63 -0.86 14.09
C LEU A 320 -19.36 -0.01 14.17
N ARG A 321 -19.44 1.11 14.90
CA ARG A 321 -18.29 1.98 15.17
C ARG A 321 -17.68 1.63 16.52
N ASN A 322 -16.37 1.46 16.55
CA ASN A 322 -15.62 1.29 17.80
C ASN A 322 -15.56 2.62 18.60
N PRO A 323 -15.03 2.63 19.83
CA PRO A 323 -14.91 3.85 20.65
C PRO A 323 -14.08 4.98 20.01
N ARG A 324 -13.26 4.67 19.01
CA ARG A 324 -12.47 5.64 18.22
C ARG A 324 -13.25 6.15 16.99
N GLY A 325 -14.46 5.66 16.75
CA GLY A 325 -15.32 6.05 15.63
C GLY A 325 -15.06 5.30 14.33
N TYR A 326 -14.25 4.24 14.34
CA TYR A 326 -13.94 3.44 13.16
C TYR A 326 -14.94 2.30 12.99
N THR A 327 -15.46 2.15 11.78
CA THR A 327 -16.10 0.89 11.34
C THR A 327 -15.03 -0.13 10.96
N VAL A 328 -15.40 -1.40 10.86
CA VAL A 328 -14.48 -2.47 10.42
C VAL A 328 -13.92 -2.22 9.02
N LEU A 329 -14.68 -1.56 8.14
CA LEU A 329 -14.19 -1.17 6.81
C LEU A 329 -13.09 -0.11 6.87
N HIS A 330 -13.17 0.82 7.83
CA HIS A 330 -12.10 1.79 8.05
C HIS A 330 -10.81 1.11 8.52
N ILE A 331 -10.90 0.11 9.41
CA ILE A 331 -9.73 -0.66 9.87
C ILE A 331 -9.17 -1.53 8.74
N ALA A 332 -10.02 -2.15 7.92
CA ALA A 332 -9.58 -2.88 6.73
C ALA A 332 -8.82 -1.98 5.75
N ALA A 333 -9.26 -0.73 5.58
CA ALA A 333 -8.54 0.27 4.79
C ALA A 333 -7.16 0.61 5.38
N LYS A 334 -6.99 0.58 6.71
CA LYS A 334 -5.68 0.72 7.37
C LYS A 334 -4.74 -0.46 7.10
N ARG A 335 -5.30 -1.68 7.13
CA ARG A 335 -4.55 -2.93 6.90
C ARG A 335 -4.07 -3.11 5.47
N ARG A 336 -4.70 -2.42 4.50
CA ARG A 336 -4.37 -2.49 3.06
C ARG A 336 -4.46 -3.91 2.49
N ASP A 337 -5.42 -4.69 2.98
CA ASP A 337 -5.70 -6.03 2.47
C ASP A 337 -6.97 -6.01 1.59
N PRO A 338 -6.84 -6.15 0.25
CA PRO A 338 -7.97 -6.07 -0.67
C PRO A 338 -8.98 -7.21 -0.44
N LYS A 339 -8.53 -8.38 0.06
CA LYS A 339 -9.41 -9.52 0.33
C LYS A 339 -10.40 -9.21 1.45
N ILE A 340 -9.91 -8.60 2.53
CA ILE A 340 -10.76 -8.22 3.67
C ILE A 340 -11.71 -7.09 3.28
N VAL A 341 -11.21 -6.08 2.54
CA VAL A 341 -12.03 -4.97 2.04
C VAL A 341 -13.20 -5.47 1.19
N VAL A 342 -12.96 -6.33 0.20
CA VAL A 342 -14.04 -6.86 -0.65
C VAL A 342 -14.98 -7.76 0.15
N SER A 343 -14.46 -8.59 1.06
CA SER A 343 -15.30 -9.45 1.91
C SER A 343 -16.29 -8.64 2.75
N LEU A 344 -15.83 -7.56 3.39
CA LEU A 344 -16.68 -6.64 4.14
C LEU A 344 -17.72 -5.95 3.25
N LEU A 345 -17.33 -5.47 2.06
CA LEU A 345 -18.25 -4.84 1.11
C LEU A 345 -19.33 -5.81 0.59
N THR A 346 -18.99 -7.10 0.42
CA THR A 346 -19.98 -8.13 0.04
C THR A 346 -20.97 -8.44 1.17
N LYS A 347 -20.57 -8.24 2.43
CA LYS A 347 -21.41 -8.42 3.63
C LYS A 347 -22.22 -7.16 4.00
N GLY A 348 -22.19 -6.12 3.16
CA GLY A 348 -23.01 -4.91 3.35
C GLY A 348 -22.33 -3.79 4.15
N ALA A 349 -20.99 -3.80 4.25
CA ALA A 349 -20.26 -2.67 4.81
C ALA A 349 -20.45 -1.41 3.95
N ARG A 350 -20.68 -0.27 4.60
CA ARG A 350 -20.96 1.01 3.95
C ARG A 350 -19.66 1.79 3.70
N PRO A 351 -19.25 2.00 2.43
CA PRO A 351 -18.04 2.76 2.12
C PRO A 351 -18.18 4.26 2.38
N SER A 352 -19.42 4.76 2.45
CA SER A 352 -19.76 6.17 2.66
C SER A 352 -19.80 6.61 4.12
N ASP A 353 -19.65 5.69 5.07
CA ASP A 353 -19.64 6.02 6.49
C ASP A 353 -18.41 6.86 6.85
N PHE A 354 -18.59 7.77 7.82
CA PHE A 354 -17.53 8.67 8.30
C PHE A 354 -17.02 8.25 9.67
N THR A 355 -15.72 8.37 9.87
CA THR A 355 -15.10 8.39 11.20
C THR A 355 -15.48 9.66 11.97
N PHE A 356 -15.15 9.71 13.27
CA PHE A 356 -15.34 10.93 14.06
C PHE A 356 -14.54 12.13 13.52
N ASP A 357 -13.41 11.86 12.84
CA ASP A 357 -12.60 12.88 12.17
C ASP A 357 -13.14 13.26 10.78
N GLY A 358 -14.34 12.80 10.42
CA GLY A 358 -15.02 13.15 9.16
C GLY A 358 -14.42 12.47 7.92
N ARG A 359 -13.75 11.33 8.08
CA ARG A 359 -13.07 10.65 6.97
C ARG A 359 -13.78 9.36 6.58
N LYS A 360 -13.74 9.04 5.30
CA LYS A 360 -14.21 7.76 4.76
C LYS A 360 -13.07 6.75 4.66
N ALA A 361 -13.42 5.48 4.49
CA ALA A 361 -12.46 4.38 4.30
C ALA A 361 -11.48 4.66 3.12
N VAL A 362 -11.97 5.20 2.00
CA VAL A 362 -11.13 5.53 0.84
C VAL A 362 -10.08 6.61 1.17
N GLN A 363 -10.44 7.61 1.96
CA GLN A 363 -9.52 8.69 2.35
C GLN A 363 -8.44 8.19 3.30
N ILE A 364 -8.78 7.28 4.22
CA ILE A 364 -7.80 6.61 5.10
C ILE A 364 -6.78 5.85 4.24
N SER A 365 -7.25 5.02 3.29
CA SER A 365 -6.36 4.28 2.40
C SER A 365 -5.45 5.21 1.58
N LYS A 366 -6.01 6.30 1.02
CA LYS A 366 -5.23 7.31 0.29
C LYS A 366 -4.17 8.01 1.15
N ARG A 367 -4.46 8.29 2.42
CA ARG A 367 -3.53 8.97 3.35
C ARG A 367 -2.40 8.09 3.83
N LEU A 368 -2.62 6.79 3.83
CA LEU A 368 -1.64 5.78 4.19
C LEU A 368 -0.72 5.47 2.98
N THR A 369 -1.27 5.43 1.78
CA THR A 369 -0.51 5.12 0.55
C THR A 369 0.40 6.28 0.13
N LYS A 370 1.66 5.95 -0.20
CA LYS A 370 2.63 6.91 -0.71
C LYS A 370 2.31 7.29 -2.16
N HIS A 371 2.53 8.55 -2.51
CA HIS A 371 2.28 9.07 -3.87
C HIS A 371 3.06 8.27 -4.93
N GLY A 372 4.34 7.98 -4.67
CA GLY A 372 5.19 7.19 -5.56
C GLY A 372 4.71 5.75 -5.75
N ASP A 373 4.13 5.11 -4.72
CA ASP A 373 3.64 3.73 -4.82
C ASP A 373 2.35 3.65 -5.66
N TYR A 374 1.55 4.71 -5.64
CA TYR A 374 0.27 4.77 -6.35
C TYR A 374 0.43 5.14 -7.84
N PHE A 375 1.21 6.18 -8.11
CA PHE A 375 1.49 6.67 -9.46
C PHE A 375 2.70 6.00 -10.12
N GLY A 376 3.48 5.23 -9.36
CA GLY A 376 4.62 4.49 -9.87
C GLY A 376 4.24 3.50 -10.97
N ASN A 377 5.15 3.33 -11.92
CA ASN A 377 4.98 2.37 -13.01
C ASN A 377 5.02 0.94 -12.44
N THR A 378 3.89 0.24 -12.45
CA THR A 378 3.90 -1.20 -12.25
C THR A 378 4.51 -1.84 -13.49
N GLU A 379 5.71 -2.40 -13.39
CA GLU A 379 6.31 -3.13 -14.52
C GLU A 379 5.40 -4.30 -14.94
N GLU A 380 5.25 -4.48 -16.25
CA GLU A 380 4.33 -5.46 -16.84
C GLU A 380 4.57 -6.87 -16.28
N GLY A 381 3.49 -7.51 -15.81
CA GLY A 381 3.52 -8.84 -15.19
C GLY A 381 3.79 -8.88 -13.69
N LYS A 382 4.14 -7.76 -13.05
CA LYS A 382 4.22 -7.68 -11.58
C LYS A 382 2.85 -7.43 -10.95
N PRO A 383 2.55 -8.06 -9.80
CA PRO A 383 1.32 -7.83 -9.06
C PRO A 383 1.12 -6.33 -8.76
N SER A 384 -0.09 -5.80 -9.01
CA SER A 384 -0.52 -4.47 -8.54
C SER A 384 -0.32 -4.34 -7.02
N PRO A 385 0.24 -3.23 -6.50
CA PRO A 385 0.40 -3.09 -5.05
C PRO A 385 -0.97 -3.08 -4.38
N ASN A 386 -1.10 -3.86 -3.29
CA ASN A 386 -2.36 -4.00 -2.55
C ASN A 386 -2.97 -2.65 -2.14
N ASP A 387 -2.12 -1.68 -1.83
CA ASP A 387 -2.50 -0.30 -1.52
C ASP A 387 -3.33 0.36 -2.63
N LYS A 388 -2.84 0.29 -3.86
CA LYS A 388 -3.50 0.83 -5.05
C LYS A 388 -4.81 0.10 -5.30
N LEU A 389 -4.78 -1.23 -5.20
CA LEU A 389 -5.95 -2.07 -5.40
C LEU A 389 -7.05 -1.75 -4.37
N CYS A 390 -6.71 -1.56 -3.10
CA CYS A 390 -7.66 -1.18 -2.06
C CYS A 390 -8.32 0.18 -2.34
N ILE A 391 -7.54 1.17 -2.79
CA ILE A 391 -8.08 2.49 -3.16
C ILE A 391 -9.06 2.34 -4.33
N GLU A 392 -8.69 1.62 -5.38
CA GLU A 392 -9.55 1.39 -6.55
C GLU A 392 -10.85 0.68 -6.18
N ILE A 393 -10.79 -0.37 -5.35
CA ILE A 393 -11.96 -1.11 -4.84
C ILE A 393 -12.89 -0.17 -4.05
N LEU A 394 -12.33 0.61 -3.13
CA LEU A 394 -13.12 1.51 -2.27
C LEU A 394 -13.77 2.63 -3.07
N GLU A 395 -13.05 3.26 -4.01
CA GLU A 395 -13.64 4.26 -4.88
C GLU A 395 -14.72 3.68 -5.78
N GLN A 396 -14.53 2.46 -6.29
CA GLN A 396 -15.52 1.78 -7.11
C GLN A 396 -16.78 1.45 -6.29
N ALA A 397 -16.62 1.05 -5.04
CA ALA A 397 -17.72 0.80 -4.11
C ALA A 397 -18.51 2.08 -3.77
N GLU A 398 -17.89 3.27 -3.82
CA GLU A 398 -18.59 4.54 -3.67
C GLU A 398 -19.36 4.96 -4.92
N ARG A 399 -18.84 4.63 -6.12
CA ARG A 399 -19.37 5.13 -7.40
C ARG A 399 -20.63 4.40 -7.88
N ARG A 400 -20.92 3.18 -7.43
CA ARG A 400 -22.01 2.38 -8.01
C ARG A 400 -22.93 1.71 -6.98
N ASP A 401 -24.22 1.90 -7.20
CA ASP A 401 -25.30 1.00 -6.76
C ASP A 401 -25.15 -0.35 -7.52
N PRO A 402 -25.50 -1.50 -6.92
CA PRO A 402 -25.26 -2.82 -7.50
C PRO A 402 -25.94 -2.97 -8.87
N GLN A 403 -25.17 -3.08 -9.94
CA GLN A 403 -25.70 -3.59 -11.22
C GLN A 403 -25.83 -5.11 -11.12
N LEU A 404 -26.80 -5.56 -10.33
CA LEU A 404 -27.37 -6.91 -10.39
C LEU A 404 -27.94 -7.10 -11.82
N GLY A 405 -27.14 -7.60 -12.77
CA GLY A 405 -27.62 -7.80 -14.14
C GLY A 405 -26.58 -8.01 -15.24
N GLU A 406 -25.35 -7.51 -15.09
CA GLU A 406 -24.36 -7.61 -16.18
C GLU A 406 -23.68 -8.99 -16.27
N ALA A 407 -23.56 -9.71 -15.16
CA ALA A 407 -23.10 -11.10 -15.17
C ALA A 407 -24.13 -12.01 -15.87
N SER A 408 -25.43 -11.73 -15.70
CA SER A 408 -26.52 -12.40 -16.40
C SER A 408 -26.51 -12.14 -17.91
N LEU A 409 -26.07 -10.96 -18.36
CA LEU A 409 -25.90 -10.62 -19.78
C LEU A 409 -24.78 -11.44 -20.44
N SER A 410 -23.58 -11.53 -19.84
CA SER A 410 -22.51 -12.38 -20.37
C SER A 410 -22.86 -13.88 -20.33
N LEU A 411 -23.64 -14.32 -19.34
CA LEU A 411 -24.14 -15.70 -19.25
C LEU A 411 -25.29 -16.00 -20.21
N ALA A 412 -26.04 -14.98 -20.64
CA ALA A 412 -27.07 -15.11 -21.66
C ALA A 412 -26.46 -15.24 -23.07
N LEU A 413 -25.33 -14.58 -23.33
CA LEU A 413 -24.58 -14.70 -24.59
C LEU A 413 -23.92 -16.07 -24.77
N ALA A 414 -23.60 -16.79 -23.68
CA ALA A 414 -22.95 -18.11 -23.71
C ALA A 414 -23.85 -19.29 -24.18
N GLY A 415 -25.11 -19.03 -24.58
CA GLY A 415 -26.06 -20.03 -25.07
C GLY A 415 -26.74 -20.87 -23.97
N ASP A 416 -27.83 -21.56 -24.32
CA ASP A 416 -28.73 -22.23 -23.36
C ASP A 416 -28.18 -23.53 -22.74
N CYS A 417 -27.04 -24.04 -23.20
CA CYS A 417 -26.45 -25.28 -22.68
C CYS A 417 -25.61 -25.02 -21.41
N LEU A 418 -26.02 -25.58 -20.28
CA LEU A 418 -25.32 -25.49 -18.98
C LEU A 418 -23.83 -25.89 -19.06
N ARG A 419 -23.49 -26.84 -19.95
CA ARG A 419 -22.10 -27.27 -20.19
C ARG A 419 -21.27 -26.20 -20.90
N GLY A 420 -21.86 -25.48 -21.85
CA GLY A 420 -21.22 -24.35 -22.53
C GLY A 420 -20.96 -23.19 -21.57
N LYS A 421 -21.93 -22.89 -20.70
CA LYS A 421 -21.78 -21.87 -19.64
C LYS A 421 -20.64 -22.18 -18.68
N LEU A 422 -20.50 -23.44 -18.26
CA LEU A 422 -19.38 -23.84 -17.38
C LEU A 422 -18.02 -23.66 -18.06
N LEU A 423 -17.89 -24.08 -19.33
CA LEU A 423 -16.64 -23.95 -20.08
C LEU A 423 -16.27 -22.48 -20.34
N TYR A 424 -17.25 -21.65 -20.68
CA TYR A 424 -17.07 -20.21 -20.82
C TYR A 424 -16.53 -19.58 -19.54
N LEU A 425 -17.15 -19.90 -18.40
CA LEU A 425 -16.74 -19.39 -17.09
C LEU A 425 -15.33 -19.85 -16.69
N GLU A 426 -14.97 -21.12 -16.91
CA GLU A 426 -13.62 -21.62 -16.64
C GLU A 426 -12.58 -20.90 -17.52
N ASN A 427 -12.84 -20.75 -18.82
CA ASN A 427 -11.91 -20.07 -19.73
C ASN A 427 -11.72 -18.60 -19.36
N ARG A 428 -12.82 -17.90 -19.02
CA ARG A 428 -12.76 -16.50 -18.61
C ARG A 428 -11.98 -16.31 -17.30
N VAL A 429 -12.24 -17.15 -16.30
CA VAL A 429 -11.52 -17.09 -15.02
C VAL A 429 -10.05 -17.51 -15.18
N ALA A 430 -9.75 -18.49 -16.03
CA ALA A 430 -8.38 -18.87 -16.37
C ALA A 430 -7.64 -17.71 -17.05
N LEU A 431 -8.28 -17.00 -17.99
CA LEU A 431 -7.71 -15.81 -18.61
C LEU A 431 -7.47 -14.69 -17.60
N ALA A 432 -8.42 -14.46 -16.68
CA ALA A 432 -8.27 -13.49 -15.60
C ALA A 432 -7.06 -13.81 -14.71
N ARG A 433 -6.81 -15.09 -14.39
CA ARG A 433 -5.62 -15.50 -13.61
C ARG A 433 -4.30 -15.19 -14.28
N ILE A 434 -4.27 -15.23 -15.62
CA ILE A 434 -3.06 -14.98 -16.40
C ILE A 434 -2.84 -13.46 -16.54
N MET A 435 -3.88 -12.71 -16.85
CA MET A 435 -3.77 -11.28 -17.14
C MET A 435 -3.77 -10.38 -15.89
N PHE A 436 -4.54 -10.77 -14.87
CA PHE A 436 -4.80 -9.97 -13.66
C PHE A 436 -4.71 -10.87 -12.41
N PRO A 437 -3.50 -11.34 -12.06
CA PRO A 437 -3.33 -12.43 -11.10
C PRO A 437 -3.80 -12.09 -9.69
N ILE A 438 -3.72 -10.83 -9.24
CA ILE A 438 -4.20 -10.45 -7.91
C ILE A 438 -5.71 -10.25 -7.91
N GLU A 439 -6.22 -9.52 -8.89
CA GLU A 439 -7.64 -9.19 -9.02
C GLU A 439 -8.46 -10.48 -9.16
N ALA A 440 -7.97 -11.42 -9.98
CA ALA A 440 -8.54 -12.76 -10.08
C ALA A 440 -8.44 -13.52 -8.76
N ARG A 441 -7.28 -13.49 -8.07
CA ARG A 441 -7.11 -14.18 -6.77
C ARG A 441 -8.08 -13.66 -5.71
N VAL A 442 -8.21 -12.35 -5.57
CA VAL A 442 -9.15 -11.72 -4.63
C VAL A 442 -10.59 -12.15 -4.93
N ALA A 443 -11.01 -12.13 -6.21
CA ALA A 443 -12.35 -12.54 -6.59
C ALA A 443 -12.59 -14.06 -6.38
N MET A 444 -11.62 -14.91 -6.73
CA MET A 444 -11.70 -16.37 -6.60
C MET A 444 -11.74 -16.81 -5.14
N ASP A 445 -10.91 -16.21 -4.29
CA ASP A 445 -10.85 -16.50 -2.85
C ASP A 445 -12.21 -16.23 -2.18
N ILE A 446 -12.84 -15.10 -2.50
CA ILE A 446 -14.14 -14.69 -1.93
C ILE A 446 -15.29 -15.52 -2.50
N ALA A 447 -15.14 -16.00 -3.74
CA ALA A 447 -16.06 -16.93 -4.34
C ALA A 447 -15.82 -18.40 -3.94
N GLN A 448 -14.75 -18.70 -3.19
CA GLN A 448 -14.33 -20.03 -2.75
C GLN A 448 -14.14 -21.02 -3.93
N VAL A 449 -13.55 -20.54 -5.03
CA VAL A 449 -13.34 -21.34 -6.25
C VAL A 449 -12.38 -22.51 -5.99
N ASP A 450 -11.30 -22.31 -5.22
CA ASP A 450 -10.31 -23.37 -4.96
C ASP A 450 -10.86 -24.54 -4.12
N GLY A 451 -11.98 -24.35 -3.41
CA GLY A 451 -12.70 -25.42 -2.72
C GLY A 451 -13.56 -26.30 -3.63
N THR A 452 -13.60 -26.02 -4.93
CA THR A 452 -14.45 -26.74 -5.91
C THR A 452 -13.60 -27.49 -6.94
N LEU A 453 -14.06 -28.66 -7.39
CA LEU A 453 -13.34 -29.50 -8.36
C LEU A 453 -13.29 -28.83 -9.75
N GLU A 454 -12.08 -28.64 -10.27
CA GLU A 454 -11.85 -28.10 -11.61
C GLU A 454 -12.44 -29.02 -12.68
N PHE A 455 -13.19 -28.45 -13.62
CA PHE A 455 -13.81 -29.24 -14.68
C PHE A 455 -12.79 -29.58 -15.78
N THR A 456 -12.13 -30.74 -15.67
CA THR A 456 -11.20 -31.22 -16.71
C THR A 456 -11.95 -32.07 -17.75
N LEU A 457 -11.88 -31.71 -19.04
CA LEU A 457 -12.32 -32.60 -20.12
C LEU A 457 -11.44 -33.86 -20.10
N GLY A 458 -12.05 -35.03 -19.92
CA GLY A 458 -11.33 -36.30 -19.78
C GLY A 458 -10.31 -36.56 -20.90
N SER A 459 -9.04 -36.69 -20.51
CA SER A 459 -8.08 -37.56 -21.19
C SER A 459 -8.40 -39.00 -20.78
N SER A 460 -9.30 -39.67 -21.50
CA SER A 460 -9.43 -41.12 -21.40
C SER A 460 -8.33 -41.78 -22.23
N THR A 461 -7.23 -42.16 -21.58
CA THR A 461 -6.32 -43.17 -22.12
C THR A 461 -7.06 -44.50 -22.22
N ASN A 462 -7.07 -45.06 -23.44
CA ASN A 462 -7.51 -46.39 -23.89
C ASN A 462 -8.98 -46.55 -24.35
N PRO A 463 -9.21 -47.03 -25.59
CA PRO A 463 -10.53 -47.42 -26.08
C PRO A 463 -10.79 -48.91 -25.80
N PRO A 464 -12.05 -49.33 -25.65
CA PRO A 464 -12.49 -50.62 -26.18
C PRO A 464 -13.33 -50.39 -27.43
N LEU A 465 -12.95 -51.08 -28.50
CA LEU A 465 -13.81 -51.33 -29.65
C LEU A 465 -15.07 -52.06 -29.19
N GLU A 466 -16.25 -51.58 -29.58
CA GLU A 466 -17.12 -52.24 -30.55
C GLU A 466 -18.42 -51.43 -30.73
N ILE A 467 -18.74 -51.14 -31.99
CA ILE A 467 -19.99 -50.51 -32.40
C ILE A 467 -21.05 -51.61 -32.47
N THR A 468 -22.03 -51.60 -31.57
CA THR A 468 -23.34 -52.23 -31.83
C THR A 468 -24.45 -51.33 -31.28
N THR A 469 -25.14 -50.69 -32.23
CA THR A 469 -26.56 -50.27 -32.26
C THR A 469 -27.35 -50.06 -30.96
N VAL A 470 -28.17 -48.99 -30.96
CA VAL A 470 -29.21 -48.58 -29.98
C VAL A 470 -28.61 -47.82 -28.78
N ASP A 471 -28.98 -46.59 -28.41
CA ASP A 471 -30.29 -45.93 -28.31
C ASP A 471 -30.09 -44.40 -28.51
N LEU A 472 -31.04 -43.73 -29.19
CA LEU A 472 -31.04 -42.27 -29.40
C LEU A 472 -31.82 -41.54 -28.29
N ASN A 473 -31.94 -42.14 -27.10
CA ASN A 473 -32.42 -41.45 -25.91
C ASN A 473 -31.49 -41.69 -24.72
N ASP A 474 -31.20 -40.59 -24.02
CA ASP A 474 -30.72 -40.55 -22.64
C ASP A 474 -29.35 -41.15 -22.31
N THR A 475 -28.31 -40.32 -22.51
CA THR A 475 -27.58 -39.86 -21.33
C THR A 475 -27.52 -38.33 -21.37
N SER A 476 -28.63 -37.71 -20.95
CA SER A 476 -28.61 -36.32 -20.49
C SER A 476 -27.38 -36.11 -19.61
N PHE A 477 -26.59 -35.08 -19.90
CA PHE A 477 -25.48 -34.66 -19.05
C PHE A 477 -26.05 -34.31 -17.67
N LYS A 478 -26.14 -35.30 -16.77
CA LYS A 478 -26.57 -35.09 -15.39
C LYS A 478 -25.43 -34.40 -14.67
N MET A 479 -25.47 -33.06 -14.64
CA MET A 479 -24.54 -32.29 -13.82
C MET A 479 -24.68 -32.74 -12.37
N LYS A 480 -23.60 -33.31 -11.83
CA LYS A 480 -23.48 -33.57 -10.40
C LYS A 480 -23.53 -32.24 -9.65
N GLU A 481 -23.99 -32.29 -8.41
CA GLU A 481 -24.09 -31.15 -7.51
C GLU A 481 -22.76 -30.37 -7.39
N GLU A 482 -21.64 -31.09 -7.45
CA GLU A 482 -20.27 -30.54 -7.51
C GLU A 482 -20.05 -29.56 -8.67
N HIS A 483 -20.57 -29.87 -9.87
CA HIS A 483 -20.40 -28.99 -11.02
C HIS A 483 -21.30 -27.75 -10.96
N LEU A 484 -22.48 -27.87 -10.32
CA LEU A 484 -23.33 -26.71 -10.04
C LEU A 484 -22.68 -25.80 -8.99
N ALA A 485 -22.05 -26.37 -7.97
CA ALA A 485 -21.27 -25.61 -6.99
C ALA A 485 -20.10 -24.86 -7.66
N ARG A 486 -19.32 -25.53 -8.52
CA ARG A 486 -18.27 -24.91 -9.34
C ARG A 486 -18.81 -23.77 -10.21
N MET A 487 -19.92 -24.01 -10.91
CA MET A 487 -20.54 -22.99 -11.77
C MET A 487 -20.99 -21.76 -10.98
N ARG A 488 -21.60 -21.94 -9.80
CA ARG A 488 -21.96 -20.82 -8.91
C ARG A 488 -20.73 -20.05 -8.46
N ALA A 489 -19.65 -20.75 -8.07
CA ALA A 489 -18.40 -20.12 -7.64
C ALA A 489 -17.76 -19.30 -8.77
N LEU A 490 -17.65 -19.86 -9.99
CA LEU A 490 -17.10 -19.13 -11.14
C LEU A 490 -17.99 -17.96 -11.56
N SER A 491 -19.31 -18.13 -11.56
CA SER A 491 -20.25 -17.03 -11.85
C SER A 491 -20.10 -15.90 -10.85
N LYS A 492 -20.01 -16.22 -9.55
CA LYS A 492 -19.77 -15.24 -8.47
C LYS A 492 -18.41 -14.54 -8.65
N THR A 493 -17.38 -15.26 -9.10
CA THR A 493 -16.05 -14.68 -9.40
C THR A 493 -16.15 -13.62 -10.50
N VAL A 494 -16.86 -13.93 -11.59
CA VAL A 494 -17.07 -12.99 -12.70
C VAL A 494 -17.88 -11.78 -12.25
N GLU A 495 -18.92 -11.98 -11.44
CA GLU A 495 -19.73 -10.90 -10.87
C GLU A 495 -18.91 -9.97 -9.97
N LEU A 496 -18.09 -10.52 -9.08
CA LEU A 496 -17.15 -9.76 -8.25
C LEU A 496 -16.14 -8.99 -9.11
N GLY A 497 -15.63 -9.63 -10.17
CA GLY A 497 -14.75 -9.01 -11.16
C GLY A 497 -15.39 -7.80 -11.84
N LYS A 498 -16.64 -7.90 -12.29
CA LYS A 498 -17.37 -6.76 -12.87
C LYS A 498 -17.64 -5.66 -11.85
N ARG A 499 -17.98 -6.03 -10.61
CA ARG A 499 -18.33 -5.09 -9.55
C ARG A 499 -17.13 -4.28 -9.07
N PHE A 500 -16.02 -4.94 -8.75
CA PHE A 500 -14.86 -4.33 -8.10
C PHE A 500 -13.68 -4.07 -9.05
N PHE A 501 -13.61 -4.78 -10.18
CA PHE A 501 -12.51 -4.68 -11.17
C PHE A 501 -13.04 -4.43 -12.61
N PRO A 502 -13.80 -3.35 -12.84
CA PRO A 502 -14.50 -3.13 -14.11
C PRO A 502 -13.55 -3.00 -15.32
N ARG A 503 -12.35 -2.42 -15.12
CA ARG A 503 -11.34 -2.32 -16.19
C ARG A 503 -10.86 -3.70 -16.65
N CYS A 504 -10.55 -4.58 -15.70
CA CYS A 504 -10.16 -5.96 -15.98
C CYS A 504 -11.28 -6.72 -16.66
N SER A 505 -12.52 -6.60 -16.15
CA SER A 505 -13.68 -7.25 -16.75
C SER A 505 -13.94 -6.79 -18.18
N ASN A 506 -13.85 -5.49 -18.47
CA ASN A 506 -14.04 -4.97 -19.83
C ASN A 506 -13.01 -5.50 -20.83
N VAL A 507 -11.75 -5.68 -20.40
CA VAL A 507 -10.71 -6.29 -21.25
C VAL A 507 -11.04 -7.76 -21.51
N LEU A 508 -11.45 -8.49 -20.46
CA LEU A 508 -11.86 -9.89 -20.60
C LEU A 508 -13.12 -10.06 -21.46
N ASP A 509 -14.11 -9.19 -21.30
CA ASP A 509 -15.34 -9.18 -22.09
C ASP A 509 -15.01 -9.03 -23.59
N LYS A 510 -14.15 -8.06 -23.95
CA LYS A 510 -13.69 -7.88 -25.35
C LYS A 510 -13.04 -9.14 -25.91
N ILE A 511 -12.10 -9.74 -25.17
CA ILE A 511 -11.38 -10.94 -25.62
C ILE A 511 -12.34 -12.14 -25.78
N MET A 512 -13.33 -12.26 -24.89
CA MET A 512 -14.31 -13.35 -24.94
C MET A 512 -15.38 -13.15 -26.02
N ASP A 513 -15.72 -11.90 -26.37
CA ASP A 513 -16.71 -11.56 -27.40
C ASP A 513 -16.13 -11.70 -28.83
N ASP A 514 -14.82 -11.58 -29.00
CA ASP A 514 -14.11 -11.79 -30.28
C ASP A 514 -13.99 -13.29 -30.68
N GLU A 515 -14.44 -14.23 -29.84
CA GLU A 515 -14.23 -15.69 -29.97
C GLU A 515 -15.54 -16.53 -30.01
N PRO A 516 -16.46 -16.35 -30.98
CA PRO A 516 -17.59 -17.28 -31.16
C PRO A 516 -17.29 -18.46 -32.13
N GLU A 517 -16.17 -18.47 -32.85
CA GLU A 517 -15.94 -19.41 -33.98
C GLU A 517 -15.15 -20.69 -33.66
N LEU A 518 -14.85 -21.00 -32.39
CA LEU A 518 -14.09 -22.20 -32.04
C LEU A 518 -14.94 -23.47 -31.83
N ALA A 519 -16.24 -23.42 -32.13
CA ALA A 519 -17.15 -24.56 -32.01
C ALA A 519 -17.13 -25.53 -33.21
N SER A 520 -16.43 -25.23 -34.32
CA SER A 520 -16.59 -25.97 -35.59
C SER A 520 -15.34 -26.63 -36.19
N LEU A 521 -14.18 -26.61 -35.53
CA LEU A 521 -12.97 -27.23 -36.10
C LEU A 521 -12.42 -28.36 -35.24
N GLY A 522 -12.61 -29.56 -35.78
CA GLY A 522 -12.14 -30.81 -35.20
C GLY A 522 -10.63 -30.87 -35.07
N ARG A 523 -10.21 -31.39 -33.90
CA ARG A 523 -9.18 -32.40 -33.73
C ARG A 523 -7.75 -32.15 -34.28
N ASP A 524 -7.29 -30.90 -34.44
CA ASP A 524 -5.85 -30.58 -34.65
C ASP A 524 -5.39 -29.27 -33.94
N ALA A 525 -6.02 -28.88 -32.83
CA ALA A 525 -5.98 -27.51 -32.29
C ALA A 525 -5.02 -27.23 -31.09
N SER A 526 -3.93 -27.99 -30.88
CA SER A 526 -3.06 -27.77 -29.70
C SER A 526 -1.90 -26.78 -29.95
N SER A 527 -1.22 -26.90 -31.10
CA SER A 527 -0.07 -26.05 -31.43
C SER A 527 -0.49 -24.70 -32.03
N GLU A 528 -1.59 -24.69 -32.79
CA GLU A 528 -2.12 -23.49 -33.43
C GLU A 528 -2.86 -22.58 -32.44
N ARG A 529 -3.54 -23.16 -31.44
CA ARG A 529 -4.15 -22.42 -30.32
C ARG A 529 -3.10 -21.74 -29.43
N LYS A 530 -1.94 -22.37 -29.19
CA LYS A 530 -0.81 -21.74 -28.50
C LYS A 530 -0.18 -20.61 -29.31
N ARG A 531 -0.02 -20.79 -30.63
CA ARG A 531 0.48 -19.74 -31.52
C ARG A 531 -0.47 -18.55 -31.60
N ARG A 532 -1.78 -18.79 -31.75
CA ARG A 532 -2.78 -17.72 -31.79
C ARG A 532 -2.95 -17.01 -30.46
N PHE A 533 -2.77 -17.71 -29.33
CA PHE A 533 -2.69 -17.08 -28.02
C PHE A 533 -1.48 -16.15 -27.90
N HIS A 534 -0.31 -16.57 -28.40
CA HIS A 534 0.87 -15.69 -28.46
C HIS A 534 0.69 -14.53 -29.44
N ASP A 535 0.07 -14.74 -30.60
CA ASP A 535 -0.21 -13.68 -31.57
C ASP A 535 -1.24 -12.67 -31.03
N LEU A 536 -2.25 -13.12 -30.29
CA LEU A 536 -3.21 -12.25 -29.59
C LEU A 536 -2.53 -11.52 -28.43
N GLN A 537 -1.63 -12.19 -27.70
CA GLN A 537 -0.80 -11.59 -26.65
C GLN A 537 0.09 -10.48 -27.23
N ASP A 538 0.72 -10.71 -28.38
CA ASP A 538 1.56 -9.74 -29.08
C ASP A 538 0.75 -8.59 -29.69
N THR A 539 -0.44 -8.88 -30.23
CA THR A 539 -1.35 -7.86 -30.77
C THR A 539 -1.92 -6.98 -29.66
N LEU A 540 -2.24 -7.56 -28.50
CA LEU A 540 -2.64 -6.83 -27.30
C LEU A 540 -1.47 -6.03 -26.71
N LEU A 541 -0.26 -6.59 -26.64
CA LEU A 541 0.95 -5.88 -26.20
C LEU A 541 1.22 -4.66 -27.09
N LYS A 542 1.03 -4.82 -28.41
CA LYS A 542 1.19 -3.73 -29.37
C LYS A 542 0.13 -2.65 -29.21
N ALA A 543 -1.15 -3.03 -29.15
CA ALA A 543 -2.25 -2.07 -28.92
C ALA A 543 -2.11 -1.35 -27.57
N PHE A 544 -1.62 -2.04 -26.54
CA PHE A 544 -1.39 -1.48 -25.22
C PHE A 544 -0.20 -0.51 -25.19
N SER A 545 0.86 -0.80 -25.96
CA SER A 545 1.99 0.12 -26.13
C SER A 545 1.58 1.40 -26.89
N GLU A 546 0.68 1.26 -27.87
CA GLU A 546 0.14 2.38 -28.66
C GLU A 546 -0.79 3.26 -27.80
N ASP A 547 -1.69 2.67 -27.01
CA ASP A 547 -2.53 3.38 -26.03
C ASP A 547 -1.71 4.06 -24.93
N LYS A 548 -0.60 3.45 -24.48
CA LYS A 548 0.34 4.01 -23.50
C LYS A 548 1.05 5.25 -24.04
N GLU A 549 1.42 5.26 -25.32
CA GLU A 549 1.96 6.46 -25.97
C GLU A 549 0.91 7.55 -26.14
N GLU A 550 -0.34 7.20 -26.47
CA GLU A 550 -1.44 8.16 -26.63
C GLU A 550 -1.88 8.76 -25.28
N PHE A 551 -1.89 7.97 -24.21
CA PHE A 551 -2.14 8.44 -22.85
C PHE A 551 -1.02 9.38 -22.35
N ASN A 552 0.24 9.08 -22.65
CA ASN A 552 1.36 9.98 -22.31
C ASN A 552 1.33 11.28 -23.12
N ARG A 553 0.87 11.25 -24.38
CA ARG A 553 0.64 12.45 -25.21
C ARG A 553 -0.50 13.32 -24.68
N THR A 554 -1.59 12.72 -24.21
CA THR A 554 -2.73 13.47 -23.63
C THR A 554 -2.41 14.05 -22.24
N THR A 555 -1.56 13.39 -21.47
CA THR A 555 -1.10 13.88 -20.15
C THR A 555 -0.09 15.04 -20.29
N THR A 556 0.73 15.06 -21.35
CA THR A 556 1.65 16.18 -21.66
C THR A 556 0.94 17.38 -22.31
N LEU A 557 -0.15 17.15 -23.05
CA LEU A 557 -0.98 18.24 -23.59
C LEU A 557 -1.84 18.93 -22.52
N SER A 558 -2.20 18.22 -21.45
CA SER A 558 -2.97 18.77 -20.32
C SER A 558 -2.14 19.67 -19.39
N SER A 559 -0.81 19.65 -19.51
CA SER A 559 0.12 20.52 -18.76
C SER A 559 0.54 21.77 -19.53
N SER A 560 0.03 21.99 -20.76
CA SER A 560 0.42 23.12 -21.63
C SER A 560 -0.70 24.14 -21.90
N SER A 561 -1.91 23.97 -21.37
CA SER A 561 -3.05 24.85 -21.69
C SER A 561 -3.51 25.66 -20.48
N SER A 562 -2.69 26.62 -20.06
CA SER A 562 -3.11 27.74 -19.20
C SER A 562 -2.42 29.01 -19.66
N SER A 563 -2.82 29.50 -20.85
CA SER A 563 -2.70 30.91 -21.20
C SER A 563 -4.08 31.41 -21.62
N THR A 564 -4.77 32.04 -20.67
CA THR A 564 -6.05 32.72 -20.89
C THR A 564 -5.82 33.94 -21.78
N SER A 565 -6.34 33.90 -23.00
CA SER A 565 -6.49 35.09 -23.84
C SER A 565 -7.72 35.88 -23.37
N THR A 566 -7.47 37.09 -22.90
CA THR A 566 -8.48 38.08 -22.52
C THR A 566 -9.22 38.57 -23.75
N VAL A 567 -10.44 38.07 -23.98
CA VAL A 567 -11.39 38.68 -24.92
C VAL A 567 -12.17 39.76 -24.18
N ALA A 568 -11.78 41.01 -24.40
CA ALA A 568 -12.47 42.21 -23.96
C ALA A 568 -13.89 42.26 -24.55
N ARG A 569 -14.92 42.28 -23.69
CA ARG A 569 -16.28 42.67 -24.06
C ARG A 569 -16.35 44.19 -24.15
N ASN A 570 -16.34 44.70 -25.36
CA ASN A 570 -16.71 46.08 -25.68
C ASN A 570 -18.20 46.31 -25.36
N LEU A 571 -18.46 47.06 -24.29
CA LEU A 571 -19.70 47.78 -24.06
C LEU A 571 -19.38 49.29 -24.16
N ALA A 572 -19.36 49.79 -25.38
CA ALA A 572 -19.32 51.23 -25.65
C ALA A 572 -20.74 51.72 -25.92
N GLY A 573 -21.18 52.66 -25.08
CA GLY A 573 -22.44 53.36 -25.22
C GLY A 573 -22.52 54.17 -26.51
N ARG A 574 -23.73 54.23 -27.06
CA ARG A 574 -24.10 55.12 -28.17
C ARG A 574 -25.11 56.12 -27.61
N THR A 575 -24.68 57.35 -27.38
CA THR A 575 -25.57 58.50 -27.20
C THR A 575 -25.88 59.14 -28.55
N ARG A 576 -27.06 59.76 -28.61
CA ARG A 576 -27.85 60.20 -29.78
C ARG A 576 -27.16 61.22 -30.71
N ARG A 577 -27.64 61.16 -31.96
CA ARG A 577 -27.44 62.00 -33.16
C ARG A 577 -26.27 61.62 -34.06
#